data_AF-A0A9E3MRZ9-F1
#
_entry.id   AF-A0A9E3MRZ9-F1
#
_cell.length_a   1.000
_cell.length_b   1.000
_cell.length_c   1.000
_cell.angle_alpha   90.00
_cell.angle_beta   90.00
_cell.angle_gamma   90.00
#
_symmetry.space_group_name_H-M   'P 1'
#
loop_
_entity.id
_entity.type
_entity.pdbx_description
1 polymer ?
#
loop_
_entity_poly.entity_id
_entity_poly.type
_entity_poly.pdbx_seq_one_letter_code
_entity_poly.pdbx_strand_id
1 'polypeptide(L)'
;ALAAALHNIPGWNDPAQPRPAPTDWEAQQSGQYQAVVGLVKFPAFVWRQEAESRAGGNMSWNTGVDYDAMLRNSPYLKEVKELYAKAGRSLKSDLNALDKAPRTRADASAVGWMSRTSSFTGRLTKPQLDIHTTGDALIPVQSESAYRRAATAAGSARLLRQRYVDNAGHCTFSPGEQIAALHTLEDRITTGHWAYSDPAALNSRAIEADPMSPARYLPYSPAGYPRPYDRT
;
A
#
# COMPACT_ATOMS: atom_id res chain seq x y z
N ALA A 1 -12.68 10.64 -5.23
CA ALA A 1 -13.22 9.27 -5.19
C ALA A 1 -12.58 8.37 -6.25
N LEU A 2 -12.96 8.45 -7.55
CA LEU A 2 -12.50 7.47 -8.55
C LEU A 2 -10.98 7.33 -8.67
N ALA A 3 -10.25 8.44 -8.85
CA ALA A 3 -8.78 8.41 -8.93
C ALA A 3 -8.12 7.81 -7.68
N ALA A 4 -8.66 8.12 -6.49
CA ALA A 4 -8.17 7.60 -5.22
C ALA A 4 -8.41 6.08 -5.10
N ALA A 5 -9.60 5.61 -5.48
CA ALA A 5 -9.92 4.18 -5.47
C ALA A 5 -9.06 3.38 -6.45
N LEU A 6 -8.78 3.92 -7.64
CA LEU A 6 -7.87 3.30 -8.60
C LEU A 6 -6.43 3.22 -8.07
N HIS A 7 -6.05 4.02 -7.08
CA HIS A 7 -4.76 3.88 -6.39
C HIS A 7 -4.88 3.28 -4.99
N ASN A 8 -6.05 2.81 -4.57
CA ASN A 8 -6.33 2.33 -3.21
C ASN A 8 -5.93 3.30 -2.08
N ILE A 9 -6.10 4.60 -2.28
CA ILE A 9 -5.77 5.59 -1.26
C ILE A 9 -6.80 5.53 -0.11
N PRO A 10 -6.35 5.38 1.15
CA PRO A 10 -7.24 5.35 2.30
C PRO A 10 -7.84 6.74 2.61
N GLY A 11 -9.10 6.74 3.06
CA GLY A 11 -9.81 7.95 3.49
C GLY A 11 -9.26 8.59 4.77
N TRP A 12 -8.53 7.83 5.59
CA TRP A 12 -7.80 8.33 6.75
C TRP A 12 -6.30 8.12 6.52
N ASN A 13 -5.58 9.21 6.28
CA ASN A 13 -4.16 9.18 5.91
C ASN A 13 -3.28 10.25 6.57
N ASP A 14 -3.86 11.03 7.49
CA ASP A 14 -3.15 12.00 8.33
C ASP A 14 -3.52 11.74 9.80
N PRO A 15 -2.56 11.38 10.66
CA PRO A 15 -2.83 11.08 12.06
C PRO A 15 -3.24 12.31 12.87
N ALA A 16 -3.05 13.53 12.35
CA ALA A 16 -3.52 14.76 12.96
C ALA A 16 -5.04 15.00 12.73
N GLN A 17 -5.68 14.22 11.85
CA GLN A 17 -7.10 14.32 11.55
C GLN A 17 -7.90 13.21 12.25
N PRO A 18 -9.13 13.49 12.70
CA PRO A 18 -10.01 12.46 13.23
C PRO A 18 -10.29 11.40 12.15
N ARG A 19 -10.33 10.14 12.55
CA ARG A 19 -10.68 9.04 11.65
C ARG A 19 -12.15 9.16 11.22
N PRO A 20 -12.45 9.25 9.91
CA PRO A 20 -13.82 9.25 9.43
C PRO A 20 -14.56 7.97 9.84
N ALA A 21 -15.87 8.08 10.07
CA ALA A 21 -16.70 6.90 10.25
C ALA A 21 -16.68 6.05 8.96
N PRO A 22 -16.82 4.71 9.06
CA PRO A 22 -16.69 3.82 7.89
C PRO A 22 -17.62 4.14 6.71
N THR A 23 -18.74 4.83 6.95
CA THR A 23 -19.71 5.24 5.91
C THR A 23 -19.80 6.75 5.72
N ASP A 24 -18.92 7.53 6.36
CA ASP A 24 -18.80 8.95 6.08
C ASP A 24 -17.97 9.15 4.81
N TRP A 25 -18.64 8.98 3.66
CA TRP A 25 -18.01 9.01 2.35
C TRP A 25 -17.47 10.40 2.00
N GLU A 26 -18.05 11.47 2.53
CA GLU A 26 -17.57 12.83 2.26
C GLU A 26 -16.27 13.11 3.01
N ALA A 27 -16.18 12.73 4.28
CA ALA A 27 -14.94 12.86 5.03
C ALA A 27 -13.83 11.96 4.46
N GLN A 28 -14.15 10.74 4.05
CA GLN A 28 -13.18 9.85 3.37
C GLN A 28 -12.71 10.43 2.03
N GLN A 29 -13.63 10.94 1.21
CA GLN A 29 -13.27 11.61 -0.05
C GLN A 29 -12.38 12.83 0.18
N SER A 30 -12.65 13.62 1.23
CA SER A 30 -11.84 14.79 1.58
C SER A 30 -10.41 14.40 1.92
N GLY A 31 -10.23 13.38 2.77
CA GLY A 31 -8.90 12.85 3.10
C GLY A 31 -8.17 12.27 1.88
N GLN A 32 -8.87 11.52 1.03
CA GLN A 32 -8.34 11.01 -0.23
C GLN A 32 -7.92 12.14 -1.19
N TYR A 33 -8.71 13.21 -1.28
CA TYR A 33 -8.40 14.34 -2.16
C TYR A 33 -7.07 15.00 -1.78
N GLN A 34 -6.86 15.26 -0.49
CA GLN A 34 -5.59 15.85 -0.02
C GLN A 34 -4.40 14.93 -0.34
N ALA A 35 -4.55 13.63 -0.11
CA ALA A 35 -3.53 12.65 -0.46
C ALA A 35 -3.23 12.62 -1.97
N VAL A 36 -4.25 12.56 -2.83
CA VAL A 36 -4.09 12.59 -4.29
C VAL A 36 -3.35 13.85 -4.73
N VAL A 37 -3.72 15.02 -4.20
CA VAL A 37 -3.04 16.29 -4.51
C VAL A 37 -1.57 16.23 -4.08
N GLY A 38 -1.26 15.68 -2.91
CA GLY A 38 0.11 15.49 -2.44
C GLY A 38 0.91 14.55 -3.35
N LEU A 39 0.34 13.40 -3.72
CA LEU A 39 0.94 12.43 -4.63
C LEU A 39 1.25 13.05 -6.00
N VAL A 40 0.33 13.86 -6.54
CA VAL A 40 0.53 14.55 -7.81
C VAL A 40 1.66 15.58 -7.69
N LYS A 41 1.70 16.38 -6.62
CA LYS A 41 2.71 17.45 -6.48
C LYS A 41 4.14 16.93 -6.42
N PHE A 42 4.37 15.75 -5.82
CA PHE A 42 5.73 15.30 -5.52
C PHE A 42 6.05 13.90 -6.07
N PRO A 43 5.46 12.78 -5.58
CA PRO A 43 5.71 11.45 -6.15
C PRO A 43 5.54 11.34 -7.67
N ALA A 44 4.45 11.87 -8.22
CA ALA A 44 4.08 11.67 -9.62
C ALA A 44 5.01 12.40 -10.61
N PHE A 45 5.76 13.42 -10.16
CA PHE A 45 6.66 14.20 -11.02
C PHE A 45 8.10 14.16 -10.54
N VAL A 46 8.39 14.52 -9.29
CA VAL A 46 9.78 14.64 -8.79
C VAL A 46 10.42 13.26 -8.66
N TRP A 47 9.83 12.36 -7.88
CA TRP A 47 10.36 11.00 -7.72
C TRP A 47 10.22 10.17 -8.98
N ARG A 48 9.16 10.40 -9.75
CA ARG A 48 9.02 9.79 -11.06
C ARG A 48 10.18 10.17 -11.98
N GLN A 49 10.53 11.45 -12.07
CA GLN A 49 11.64 11.91 -12.90
C GLN A 49 12.97 11.29 -12.46
N GLU A 50 13.23 11.22 -11.15
CA GLU A 50 14.41 10.54 -10.61
C GLU A 50 14.46 9.07 -11.03
N ALA A 51 13.34 8.35 -10.88
CA ALA A 51 13.25 6.94 -11.25
C ALA A 51 13.38 6.72 -12.77
N GLU A 52 12.80 7.58 -13.60
CA GLU A 52 12.96 7.55 -15.06
C GLU A 52 14.42 7.80 -15.47
N SER A 53 15.09 8.75 -14.80
CA SER A 53 16.52 9.04 -15.02
C SER A 53 17.40 7.83 -14.70
N ARG A 54 17.15 7.15 -13.58
CA ARG A 54 17.88 5.93 -13.18
C ARG A 54 17.59 4.74 -14.10
N ALA A 55 16.34 4.59 -14.53
CA ALA A 55 15.92 3.51 -15.41
C ALA A 55 16.31 3.74 -16.89
N GLY A 56 16.68 4.97 -17.25
CA GLY A 56 17.02 5.36 -18.62
C GLY A 56 15.80 5.47 -19.54
N GLY A 57 14.62 5.76 -18.98
CA GLY A 57 13.37 5.86 -19.74
C GLY A 57 12.10 5.75 -18.88
N ASN A 58 10.94 5.87 -19.51
CA ASN A 58 9.66 5.74 -18.84
C ASN A 58 9.37 4.28 -18.46
N MET A 59 9.44 3.96 -17.17
CA MET A 59 9.15 2.63 -16.63
C MET A 59 7.65 2.37 -16.37
N SER A 60 6.77 3.34 -16.59
CA SER A 60 5.35 3.27 -16.25
C SER A 60 4.45 3.24 -17.48
N TRP A 61 3.35 2.49 -17.42
CA TRP A 61 2.40 2.37 -18.52
C TRP A 61 0.96 2.28 -18.04
N ASN A 62 0.01 2.61 -18.92
CA ASN A 62 -1.41 2.27 -18.77
C ASN A 62 -1.98 1.52 -19.99
N THR A 63 -1.12 1.15 -20.94
CA THR A 63 -1.47 0.21 -22.02
C THR A 63 -1.94 -1.13 -21.42
N GLY A 64 -3.07 -1.65 -21.90
CA GLY A 64 -3.65 -2.90 -21.40
C GLY A 64 -4.31 -2.82 -20.01
N VAL A 65 -4.42 -1.64 -19.40
CA VAL A 65 -5.11 -1.47 -18.11
C VAL A 65 -6.62 -1.39 -18.34
N ASP A 66 -7.35 -2.31 -17.71
CA ASP A 66 -8.82 -2.28 -17.54
C ASP A 66 -9.16 -1.57 -16.21
N TYR A 67 -9.64 -0.33 -16.32
CA TYR A 67 -9.95 0.49 -15.14
C TYR A 67 -11.22 0.03 -14.41
N ASP A 68 -12.15 -0.63 -15.10
CA ASP A 68 -13.33 -1.20 -14.45
C ASP A 68 -12.92 -2.41 -13.59
N ALA A 69 -12.10 -3.32 -14.14
CA ALA A 69 -11.52 -4.42 -13.37
C ALA A 69 -10.70 -3.92 -12.18
N MET A 70 -9.89 -2.89 -12.37
CA MET A 70 -9.11 -2.28 -11.31
C MET A 70 -10.01 -1.73 -10.18
N LEU A 71 -11.08 -1.01 -10.54
CA LEU A 71 -12.02 -0.48 -9.56
C LEU A 71 -12.83 -1.59 -8.87
N ARG A 72 -13.24 -2.64 -9.59
CA ARG A 72 -13.95 -3.80 -9.02
C ARG A 72 -13.13 -4.50 -7.93
N ASN A 73 -11.81 -4.48 -8.05
CA ASN A 73 -10.89 -5.06 -7.06
C ASN A 73 -10.50 -4.09 -5.94
N SER A 74 -10.91 -2.82 -6.02
CA SER A 74 -10.64 -1.82 -4.98
C SER A 74 -11.60 -1.99 -3.79
N PRO A 75 -11.11 -1.92 -2.53
CA PRO A 75 -11.99 -1.88 -1.37
C PRO A 75 -12.87 -0.61 -1.32
N TYR A 76 -12.54 0.42 -2.11
CA TYR A 76 -13.26 1.69 -2.18
C TYR A 76 -14.36 1.71 -3.26
N LEU A 77 -14.66 0.57 -3.91
CA LEU A 77 -15.73 0.49 -4.93
C LEU A 77 -17.07 1.01 -4.41
N LYS A 78 -17.45 0.65 -3.17
CA LYS A 78 -18.71 1.07 -2.57
C LYS A 78 -18.73 2.59 -2.38
N GLU A 79 -17.69 3.15 -1.76
CA GLU A 79 -17.55 4.60 -1.58
C GLU A 79 -17.69 5.35 -2.92
N VAL A 80 -17.00 4.90 -3.97
CA VAL A 80 -17.09 5.51 -5.31
C VAL A 80 -18.52 5.47 -5.83
N LYS A 81 -19.21 4.33 -5.75
CA LYS A 81 -20.61 4.22 -6.20
C LYS A 81 -21.54 5.17 -5.47
N GLU A 82 -21.43 5.27 -4.15
CA GLU A 82 -22.26 6.15 -3.32
C GLU A 82 -22.00 7.63 -3.65
N LEU A 83 -20.74 8.02 -3.81
CA LEU A 83 -20.37 9.41 -4.15
C LEU A 83 -20.82 9.80 -5.56
N TYR A 84 -20.73 8.89 -6.54
CA TYR A 84 -21.26 9.14 -7.89
C TYR A 84 -22.78 9.26 -7.90
N ALA A 85 -23.48 8.38 -7.18
CA ALA A 85 -24.93 8.43 -7.04
C ALA A 85 -25.38 9.75 -6.41
N LYS A 86 -24.74 10.15 -5.30
CA LYS A 86 -24.99 11.43 -4.63
C LYS A 86 -24.73 12.64 -5.53
N ALA A 87 -23.70 12.58 -6.36
CA ALA A 87 -23.35 13.66 -7.28
C ALA A 87 -24.24 13.71 -8.55
N GLY A 88 -25.14 12.74 -8.76
CA GLY A 88 -25.91 12.62 -10.00
C GLY A 88 -25.03 12.42 -11.23
N ARG A 89 -23.85 11.80 -11.08
CA ARG A 89 -22.87 11.56 -12.15
C ARG A 89 -22.83 10.10 -12.56
N SER A 90 -22.44 9.83 -13.80
CA SER A 90 -22.34 8.47 -14.33
C SER A 90 -20.93 7.91 -14.19
N LEU A 91 -20.73 6.99 -13.24
CA LEU A 91 -19.46 6.27 -13.07
C LEU A 91 -19.06 5.53 -14.36
N LYS A 92 -20.04 4.93 -15.04
CA LYS A 92 -19.83 4.26 -16.33
C LYS A 92 -19.31 5.23 -17.40
N SER A 93 -19.82 6.46 -17.43
CA SER A 93 -19.33 7.48 -18.38
C SER A 93 -17.86 7.81 -18.14
N ASP A 94 -17.47 8.00 -16.88
CA ASP A 94 -16.08 8.37 -16.54
C ASP A 94 -15.11 7.20 -16.77
N LEU A 95 -15.51 5.96 -16.46
CA LEU A 95 -14.71 4.77 -16.80
C LEU A 95 -14.54 4.64 -18.32
N ASN A 96 -15.61 4.83 -19.11
CA ASN A 96 -15.52 4.84 -20.57
C ASN A 96 -14.60 5.96 -21.10
N ALA A 97 -14.59 7.12 -20.44
CA ALA A 97 -13.71 8.22 -20.80
C ALA A 97 -12.24 7.88 -20.50
N LEU A 98 -11.95 7.28 -19.34
CA LEU A 98 -10.63 6.78 -18.99
C LEU A 98 -10.16 5.70 -19.99
N ASP A 99 -11.06 4.83 -20.43
CA ASP A 99 -10.68 3.77 -21.36
C ASP A 99 -10.31 4.27 -22.75
N LYS A 100 -10.93 5.37 -23.18
CA LYS A 100 -10.65 6.06 -24.46
C LYS A 100 -9.48 7.04 -24.38
N ALA A 101 -8.99 7.35 -23.18
CA ALA A 101 -7.88 8.27 -23.02
C ALA A 101 -6.60 7.73 -23.70
N PRO A 102 -5.73 8.62 -24.21
CA PRO A 102 -4.45 8.22 -24.77
C PRO A 102 -3.67 7.29 -23.81
N ARG A 103 -3.09 6.24 -24.37
CA ARG A 103 -2.33 5.26 -23.59
C ARG A 103 -0.84 5.59 -23.62
N THR A 104 -0.22 5.57 -22.45
CA THR A 104 1.23 5.65 -22.26
C THR A 104 1.82 4.24 -22.31
N ARG A 105 2.78 4.03 -23.20
CA ARG A 105 3.62 2.83 -23.25
C ARG A 105 4.90 3.08 -22.43
N ALA A 106 5.40 2.04 -21.78
CA ALA A 106 6.69 2.06 -21.11
C ALA A 106 7.82 1.66 -22.07
N ASP A 107 9.02 2.12 -21.77
CA ASP A 107 10.25 1.70 -22.42
C ASP A 107 10.66 0.33 -21.89
N ALA A 108 10.78 -0.66 -22.77
CA ALA A 108 11.05 -2.04 -22.37
C ALA A 108 12.37 -2.20 -21.61
N SER A 109 13.40 -1.41 -21.97
CA SER A 109 14.68 -1.36 -21.26
C SER A 109 14.53 -0.83 -19.84
N ALA A 110 13.76 0.24 -19.64
CA ALA A 110 13.48 0.84 -18.34
C ALA A 110 12.68 -0.11 -17.43
N VAL A 111 11.66 -0.77 -17.97
CA VAL A 111 10.91 -1.83 -17.25
C VAL A 111 11.85 -2.98 -16.87
N GLY A 112 12.71 -3.42 -17.79
CA GLY A 112 13.70 -4.46 -17.51
C GLY A 112 14.69 -4.07 -16.42
N TRP A 113 15.10 -2.80 -16.39
CA TRP A 113 15.95 -2.25 -15.33
C TRP A 113 15.22 -2.28 -13.98
N MET A 114 14.03 -1.69 -13.88
CA MET A 114 13.20 -1.68 -12.67
C MET A 114 12.90 -3.10 -12.14
N SER A 115 12.64 -4.04 -13.05
CA SER A 115 12.41 -5.45 -12.71
C SER A 115 13.63 -6.07 -12.03
N ARG A 116 14.85 -5.71 -12.44
CA ARG A 116 16.11 -6.22 -11.86
C ARG A 116 16.48 -5.54 -10.55
N THR A 117 16.21 -4.25 -10.39
CA THR A 117 16.75 -3.44 -9.28
C THR A 117 15.73 -3.14 -8.19
N SER A 118 14.43 -3.09 -8.54
CA SER A 118 13.42 -2.42 -7.72
C SER A 118 12.12 -3.20 -7.60
N SER A 119 12.05 -4.41 -8.16
CA SER A 119 10.89 -5.31 -8.02
C SER A 119 11.19 -6.45 -7.06
N PHE A 120 10.28 -6.67 -6.11
CA PHE A 120 10.37 -7.80 -5.19
C PHE A 120 10.18 -9.12 -5.94
N THR A 121 11.18 -9.98 -5.89
CA THR A 121 11.12 -11.31 -6.51
C THR A 121 10.45 -12.36 -5.62
N GLY A 122 10.25 -12.02 -4.34
CA GLY A 122 9.80 -12.97 -3.34
C GLY A 122 10.82 -14.06 -2.99
N ARG A 123 12.00 -14.13 -3.61
CA ARG A 123 13.02 -15.17 -3.32
C ARG A 123 13.82 -14.83 -2.07
N LEU A 124 13.16 -14.86 -0.92
CA LEU A 124 13.79 -14.58 0.37
C LEU A 124 14.76 -15.71 0.76
N THR A 125 15.96 -15.32 1.17
CA THR A 125 16.99 -16.22 1.72
C THR A 125 17.22 -16.02 3.22
N LYS A 126 16.65 -14.94 3.78
CA LYS A 126 16.70 -14.57 5.20
C LYS A 126 15.30 -14.20 5.68
N PRO A 127 15.01 -14.33 6.99
CA PRO A 127 13.76 -13.85 7.55
C PRO A 127 13.59 -12.34 7.32
N GLN A 128 12.37 -11.92 7.01
CA GLN A 128 11.96 -10.53 6.85
C GLN A 128 10.67 -10.29 7.62
N LEU A 129 10.64 -9.24 8.44
CA LEU A 129 9.45 -8.73 9.10
C LEU A 129 9.14 -7.35 8.54
N ASP A 130 8.00 -7.23 7.86
CA ASP A 130 7.48 -5.94 7.39
C ASP A 130 6.45 -5.40 8.37
N ILE A 131 6.52 -4.10 8.63
CA ILE A 131 5.49 -3.36 9.35
C ILE A 131 4.92 -2.28 8.44
N HIS A 132 3.59 -2.11 8.46
CA HIS A 132 2.91 -1.17 7.57
C HIS A 132 1.72 -0.50 8.27
N THR A 133 1.57 0.81 8.12
CA THR A 133 0.38 1.52 8.61
C THR A 133 -0.82 1.21 7.71
N THR A 134 -2.01 1.06 8.30
CA THR A 134 -3.24 0.75 7.54
C THR A 134 -3.78 1.96 6.77
N GLY A 135 -3.45 3.18 7.20
CA GLY A 135 -3.83 4.44 6.57
C GLY A 135 -2.71 5.09 5.74
N ASP A 136 -1.81 4.30 5.15
CA ASP A 136 -0.77 4.83 4.27
C ASP A 136 -1.33 5.21 2.89
N ALA A 137 -1.24 6.49 2.54
CA ALA A 137 -1.64 6.99 1.22
C ALA A 137 -0.48 7.11 0.22
N LEU A 138 0.76 6.99 0.68
CA LEU A 138 1.93 7.03 -0.20
C LEU A 138 2.15 5.67 -0.84
N ILE A 139 2.15 4.63 -0.03
CA ILE A 139 2.27 3.23 -0.43
C ILE A 139 1.07 2.50 0.18
N PRO A 140 -0.02 2.29 -0.57
CA PRO A 140 -1.20 1.63 -0.03
C PRO A 140 -0.87 0.26 0.57
N VAL A 141 -1.43 -0.03 1.74
CA VAL A 141 -1.18 -1.28 2.50
C VAL A 141 -1.45 -2.56 1.70
N GLN A 142 -2.25 -2.49 0.63
CA GLN A 142 -2.50 -3.61 -0.28
C GLN A 142 -1.24 -4.05 -1.06
N SER A 143 -0.21 -3.19 -1.15
CA SER A 143 1.10 -3.56 -1.70
C SER A 143 1.74 -4.74 -0.94
N GLU A 144 1.52 -4.83 0.38
CA GLU A 144 1.94 -5.96 1.22
C GLU A 144 1.30 -7.29 0.76
N SER A 145 0.03 -7.25 0.32
CA SER A 145 -0.62 -8.42 -0.26
C SER A 145 0.02 -8.86 -1.59
N ALA A 146 0.55 -7.92 -2.39
CA ALA A 146 1.33 -8.27 -3.58
C ALA A 146 2.67 -8.92 -3.22
N TYR A 147 3.38 -8.35 -2.24
CA TYR A 147 4.65 -8.93 -1.81
C TYR A 147 4.50 -10.33 -1.20
N ARG A 148 3.46 -10.54 -0.39
CA ARG A 148 3.10 -11.88 0.12
C ARG A 148 2.85 -12.88 -0.99
N ARG A 149 2.17 -12.49 -2.07
CA ARG A 149 1.96 -13.38 -3.23
C ARG A 149 3.29 -13.73 -3.90
N ALA A 150 4.16 -12.75 -4.14
CA ALA A 150 5.49 -13.00 -4.70
C ALA A 150 6.32 -13.97 -3.83
N ALA A 151 6.36 -13.75 -2.52
CA ALA A 151 7.06 -14.66 -1.59
C ALA A 151 6.46 -16.07 -1.56
N THR A 152 5.13 -16.18 -1.72
CA THR A 152 4.43 -17.47 -1.77
C THR A 152 4.74 -18.21 -3.07
N ALA A 153 4.66 -17.54 -4.22
CA ALA A 153 5.01 -18.11 -5.52
C ALA A 153 6.47 -18.57 -5.59
N ALA A 154 7.38 -17.85 -4.91
CA ALA A 154 8.79 -18.21 -4.78
C ALA A 154 9.07 -19.31 -3.74
N GLY A 155 8.06 -19.82 -3.03
CA GLY A 155 8.22 -20.85 -1.99
C GLY A 155 8.90 -20.38 -0.70
N SER A 156 9.01 -19.06 -0.49
CA SER A 156 9.73 -18.46 0.63
C SER A 156 8.84 -17.87 1.71
N ALA A 157 7.50 -17.97 1.59
CA ALA A 157 6.53 -17.34 2.49
C ALA A 157 6.77 -17.60 3.99
N ARG A 158 7.38 -18.74 4.36
CA ARG A 158 7.76 -19.05 5.75
C ARG A 158 8.80 -18.07 6.34
N LEU A 159 9.56 -17.38 5.49
CA LEU A 159 10.54 -16.35 5.85
C LEU A 159 9.93 -14.95 5.92
N LEU A 160 8.68 -14.76 5.48
CA LEU A 160 8.02 -13.47 5.50
C LEU A 160 7.02 -13.40 6.65
N ARG A 161 7.14 -12.37 7.48
CA ARG A 161 6.13 -11.95 8.44
C ARG A 161 5.72 -10.52 8.12
N GLN A 162 4.42 -10.24 8.14
CA GLN A 162 3.90 -8.89 7.91
C GLN A 162 3.00 -8.51 9.06
N ARG A 163 3.11 -7.27 9.53
CA ARG A 163 2.36 -6.72 10.65
C ARG A 163 1.88 -5.33 10.33
N TYR A 164 0.75 -5.01 10.91
CA TYR A 164 0.02 -3.81 10.54
C TYR A 164 -0.21 -2.99 11.79
N VAL A 165 -0.02 -1.68 11.65
CA VAL A 165 -0.22 -0.70 12.70
C VAL A 165 -1.46 0.11 12.35
N ASP A 166 -2.39 0.21 13.30
CA ASP A 166 -3.64 0.95 13.13
C ASP A 166 -3.40 2.46 13.26
N ASN A 167 -2.74 3.03 12.27
CA ASN A 167 -2.48 4.46 12.20
C ASN A 167 -2.56 4.97 10.76
N ALA A 168 -2.74 6.29 10.65
CA ALA A 168 -2.74 7.00 9.39
C ALA A 168 -1.36 7.54 9.01
N GLY A 169 -1.09 7.66 7.72
CA GLY A 169 0.12 8.25 7.19
C GLY A 169 1.23 7.24 6.90
N HIS A 170 2.21 7.68 6.12
CA HIS A 170 3.34 6.84 5.69
C HIS A 170 4.35 6.68 6.83
N CYS A 171 4.62 5.44 7.22
CA CYS A 171 5.59 5.07 8.26
C CYS A 171 5.42 5.77 9.63
N THR A 172 4.20 6.16 10.00
CA THR A 172 3.89 6.86 11.28
C THR A 172 3.82 5.91 12.48
N PHE A 173 4.83 5.04 12.59
CA PHE A 173 5.01 4.11 13.70
C PHE A 173 5.52 4.85 14.94
N SER A 174 5.16 4.36 16.13
CA SER A 174 5.82 4.80 17.37
C SER A 174 7.24 4.20 17.48
N PRO A 175 8.11 4.76 18.32
CA PRO A 175 9.40 4.15 18.64
C PRO A 175 9.22 2.74 19.23
N GLY A 176 8.28 2.57 20.16
CA GLY A 176 7.96 1.26 20.76
C GLY A 176 7.52 0.24 19.71
N GLU A 177 6.68 0.62 18.75
CA GLU A 177 6.26 -0.26 17.65
C GLU A 177 7.47 -0.74 16.81
N GLN A 178 8.41 0.16 16.50
CA GLN A 178 9.62 -0.19 15.73
C GLN A 178 10.57 -1.11 16.50
N ILE A 179 10.80 -0.84 17.80
CA ILE A 179 11.65 -1.68 18.65
C ILE A 179 11.03 -3.08 18.80
N ALA A 180 9.71 -3.17 19.00
CA ALA A 180 9.00 -4.44 19.07
C ALA A 180 9.18 -5.27 17.79
N ALA A 181 9.11 -4.64 16.62
CA ALA A 181 9.37 -5.31 15.35
C ALA A 181 10.83 -5.80 15.25
N LEU A 182 11.79 -4.94 15.58
CA LEU A 182 13.21 -5.30 15.56
C LEU A 182 13.50 -6.53 16.43
N HIS A 183 13.11 -6.50 17.71
CA HIS A 183 13.33 -7.63 18.62
C HIS A 183 12.60 -8.91 18.17
N THR A 184 11.43 -8.78 17.54
CA THR A 184 10.71 -9.94 16.96
C THR A 184 11.46 -10.55 15.78
N LEU A 185 12.12 -9.74 14.96
CA LEU A 185 12.97 -10.23 13.88
C LEU A 185 14.25 -10.89 14.44
N GLU A 186 14.86 -10.30 15.47
CA GLU A 186 16.04 -10.86 16.16
C GLU A 186 15.73 -12.23 16.78
N ASP A 187 14.57 -12.38 17.42
CA ASP A 187 14.11 -13.67 17.93
C ASP A 187 13.95 -14.69 16.81
N ARG A 188 13.38 -14.27 15.67
CA ARG A 188 13.23 -15.15 14.51
C ARG A 188 14.58 -15.62 13.97
N ILE A 189 15.57 -14.73 13.95
CA ILE A 189 16.93 -15.04 13.50
C ILE A 189 17.61 -16.00 14.49
N THR A 190 17.49 -15.74 15.79
CA THR A 190 18.14 -16.50 16.86
C THR A 190 17.54 -17.89 17.05
N THR A 191 16.20 -17.98 17.08
CA THR A 191 15.49 -19.21 17.43
C THR A 191 15.11 -20.07 16.23
N GLY A 192 15.09 -19.49 15.03
CA GLY A 192 14.60 -20.20 13.84
C GLY A 192 13.06 -20.21 13.70
N HIS A 193 12.31 -19.62 14.62
CA HIS A 193 10.84 -19.65 14.64
C HIS A 193 10.23 -18.25 14.80
N TRP A 194 9.04 -18.04 14.23
CA TRP A 194 8.28 -16.80 14.43
C TRP A 194 7.55 -16.82 15.79
N ALA A 195 8.30 -16.71 16.88
CA ALA A 195 7.76 -16.63 18.23
C ALA A 195 7.25 -15.21 18.55
N TYR A 196 6.20 -15.11 19.38
CA TYR A 196 5.66 -13.84 19.91
C TYR A 196 5.45 -12.75 18.85
N SER A 197 5.14 -13.19 17.64
CA SER A 197 5.06 -12.30 16.51
C SER A 197 3.64 -11.82 16.27
N ASP A 198 2.61 -12.27 16.99
CA ASP A 198 1.24 -11.78 16.81
C ASP A 198 1.05 -10.34 17.32
N PRO A 199 -0.03 -9.64 16.91
CA PRO A 199 -0.25 -8.24 17.28
C PRO A 199 -0.26 -7.97 18.79
N ALA A 200 -0.81 -8.89 19.60
CA ALA A 200 -0.89 -8.69 21.05
C ALA A 200 0.52 -8.74 21.67
N ALA A 201 1.31 -9.74 21.30
CA ALA A 201 2.70 -9.86 21.75
C ALA A 201 3.57 -8.67 21.31
N LEU A 202 3.41 -8.19 20.07
CA LEU A 202 4.08 -6.99 19.59
C LEU A 202 3.68 -5.73 20.36
N ASN A 203 2.39 -5.58 20.71
CA ASN A 203 1.94 -4.47 21.53
C ASN A 203 2.50 -4.54 22.95
N SER A 204 2.57 -5.72 23.57
CA SER A 204 3.21 -5.89 24.87
C SER A 204 4.68 -5.46 24.83
N ARG A 205 5.43 -5.87 23.80
CA ARG A 205 6.83 -5.46 23.60
C ARG A 205 6.97 -3.95 23.34
N ALA A 206 6.05 -3.36 22.57
CA ALA A 206 6.07 -1.94 22.28
C ALA A 206 5.84 -1.11 23.55
N ILE A 207 4.90 -1.53 24.41
CA ILE A 207 4.63 -0.90 25.72
C ILE A 207 5.84 -1.07 26.64
N GLU A 208 6.48 -2.24 26.67
CA GLU A 208 7.68 -2.47 27.48
C GLU A 208 8.85 -1.57 27.03
N ALA A 209 9.05 -1.43 25.72
CA ALA A 209 10.12 -0.63 25.14
C ALA A 209 9.90 0.88 25.33
N ASP A 210 8.66 1.36 25.18
CA ASP A 210 8.30 2.77 25.35
C ASP A 210 6.84 2.90 25.85
N PRO A 211 6.62 2.90 27.18
CA PRO A 211 5.29 2.99 27.79
C PRO A 211 4.55 4.29 27.50
N MET A 212 5.27 5.33 27.06
CA MET A 212 4.70 6.65 26.78
C MET A 212 4.17 6.76 25.35
N SER A 213 4.52 5.80 24.48
CA SER A 213 4.13 5.79 23.09
C SER A 213 2.94 4.84 22.83
N PRO A 214 2.12 5.11 21.79
CA PRO A 214 1.07 4.18 21.41
C PRO A 214 1.61 2.82 20.93
N ALA A 215 0.89 1.75 21.25
CA ALA A 215 1.11 0.40 20.73
C ALA A 215 -0.15 -0.08 20.00
N ARG A 216 -0.13 -0.06 18.67
CA ARG A 216 -1.33 -0.17 17.82
C ARG A 216 -1.23 -1.27 16.76
N TYR A 217 -0.44 -2.32 17.00
CA TYR A 217 -0.50 -3.49 16.14
C TYR A 217 -1.91 -4.11 16.19
N LEU A 218 -2.45 -4.48 15.03
CA LEU A 218 -3.77 -5.11 14.93
C LEU A 218 -3.76 -6.33 13.99
N PRO A 219 -4.70 -7.28 14.16
CA PRO A 219 -5.01 -8.26 13.13
C PRO A 219 -5.58 -7.53 11.90
N TYR A 220 -4.90 -7.63 10.77
CA TYR A 220 -5.32 -7.00 9.53
C TYR A 220 -4.95 -7.87 8.33
N SER A 221 -5.81 -7.86 7.32
CA SER A 221 -5.60 -8.56 6.05
C SER A 221 -5.85 -7.56 4.92
N PRO A 222 -4.80 -7.04 4.26
CA PRO A 222 -4.98 -6.09 3.18
C PRO A 222 -5.71 -6.73 2.00
N ALA A 223 -6.61 -5.98 1.37
CA ALA A 223 -7.19 -6.37 0.10
C ALA A 223 -6.12 -6.60 -0.99
N GLY A 224 -6.51 -7.16 -2.13
CA GLY A 224 -5.61 -7.31 -3.27
C GLY A 224 -5.09 -5.96 -3.75
N TYR A 225 -3.78 -5.88 -4.06
CA TYR A 225 -3.25 -4.72 -4.77
C TYR A 225 -3.89 -4.66 -6.17
N PRO A 226 -4.45 -3.53 -6.63
CA PRO A 226 -5.21 -3.49 -7.88
C PRO A 226 -4.34 -3.76 -9.11
N ARG A 227 -3.03 -3.50 -9.00
CA ARG A 227 -2.07 -3.70 -10.10
C ARG A 227 -0.71 -4.19 -9.58
N PRO A 228 -0.60 -5.47 -9.20
CA PRO A 228 0.70 -6.04 -8.85
C PRO A 228 1.57 -6.20 -10.09
N TYR A 229 2.88 -6.15 -9.87
CA TYR A 229 3.87 -6.62 -10.84
C TYR A 229 4.52 -7.88 -10.28
N ASP A 230 3.97 -9.03 -10.67
CA ASP A 230 4.53 -10.33 -10.29
C ASP A 230 5.57 -10.73 -11.34
N ARG A 231 6.81 -10.94 -10.90
CA ARG A 231 7.91 -11.39 -11.76
C ARG A 231 7.70 -12.88 -12.05
N THR A 232 7.05 -13.17 -13.18
CA THR A 232 6.95 -14.54 -13.72
C THR A 232 8.29 -15.00 -14.30
#